data_AF-A0A349B200-F1
#
_entry.id   AF-A0A349B200-F1
#
_cell.length_a   1.000
_cell.length_b   1.000
_cell.length_c   1.000
_cell.angle_alpha   90.00
_cell.angle_beta   90.00
_cell.angle_gamma   90.00
#
_symmetry.space_group_name_H-M   'P 1'
#
loop_
_entity.id
_entity.type
_entity.pdbx_description
1 polymer ?
#
loop_
_entity_poly.entity_id
_entity_poly.type
_entity_poly.pdbx_seq_one_letter_code
_entity_poly.pdbx_strand_id
1 'polypeptide(L)'
;MADAIDELVERVTVDAYGDYEQLTAFWQWFEDEARFPFTATVVGAEVEVMGVDFPGDERRGLVAICRRGGADHLVSLVDVVPTGPMPVLTRQLLDAYRRWSGVAPLPGPRRSSGRRWRYRSLSSVDIELPEPLGLHERGVWDPAEEHWGEAGDELHPLWQEVIAAGPRPCVEMEQVIPGVDADDWDSDPIVDAAELHRAGEHRRARNLLEDLVAQDPRCIDAWGHLGLIAFDTRGPGPARVFYETGIAVAERSLPDGFGGVLGWGWIDNRPFLRCLHGLGLCAWRQRDWDGADAAFVARVWLDPGSSGSLACLEQVRHRNRWSR
;
A
#
# COMPACT_ATOMS: atom_id res chain seq x y z
N MET A 1 -27.49 1.95 13.10
CA MET A 1 -26.64 0.83 12.67
C MET A 1 -25.39 0.98 13.49
N ALA A 2 -25.09 0.01 14.35
CA ALA A 2 -23.88 0.03 15.17
C ALA A 2 -22.67 0.12 14.22
N ASP A 3 -21.72 0.99 14.52
CA ASP A 3 -20.46 1.03 13.76
C ASP A 3 -19.48 -0.02 14.33
N ALA A 4 -18.34 -0.24 13.67
CA ALA A 4 -17.36 -1.26 14.08
C ALA A 4 -16.83 -1.09 15.52
N ILE A 5 -16.84 0.12 16.07
CA ILE A 5 -16.42 0.38 17.45
C ILE A 5 -17.53 0.00 18.42
N ASP A 6 -18.81 0.22 18.08
CA ASP A 6 -19.92 -0.26 18.90
C ASP A 6 -19.92 -1.79 19.00
N GLU A 7 -19.66 -2.49 17.89
CA GLU A 7 -19.51 -3.95 17.88
C GLU A 7 -18.33 -4.43 18.72
N LEU A 8 -17.22 -3.68 18.74
CA LEU A 8 -16.08 -3.99 19.60
C LEU A 8 -16.40 -3.76 21.08
N VAL A 9 -17.09 -2.68 21.43
CA VAL A 9 -17.54 -2.44 22.81
C VAL A 9 -18.43 -3.59 23.27
N GLU A 10 -19.45 -3.95 22.48
CA GLU A 10 -20.34 -5.08 22.78
C GLU A 10 -19.57 -6.39 23.01
N ARG A 11 -18.56 -6.65 22.18
CA ARG A 11 -17.72 -7.85 22.28
C ARG A 11 -16.85 -7.87 23.54
N VAL A 12 -16.27 -6.72 23.90
CA VAL A 12 -15.48 -6.59 25.14
C VAL A 12 -16.38 -6.78 26.36
N THR A 13 -17.62 -6.28 26.32
CA THR A 13 -18.51 -6.27 27.49
C THR A 13 -19.53 -7.41 27.55
N VAL A 14 -19.46 -8.40 26.64
CA VAL A 14 -20.53 -9.39 26.39
C VAL A 14 -20.97 -10.16 27.65
N ASP A 15 -20.04 -10.46 28.56
CA ASP A 15 -20.28 -11.19 29.82
C ASP A 15 -19.87 -10.38 31.06
N ALA A 16 -19.78 -9.05 30.94
CA ALA A 16 -19.32 -8.17 32.00
C ALA A 16 -20.48 -7.34 32.57
N TYR A 17 -20.89 -7.66 33.80
CA TYR A 17 -22.01 -7.04 34.50
C TYR A 17 -21.55 -5.91 35.42
N GLY A 18 -21.89 -4.68 35.02
CA GLY A 18 -21.56 -3.47 35.77
C GLY A 18 -20.14 -2.97 35.54
N ASP A 19 -19.88 -1.76 36.03
CA ASP A 19 -18.70 -0.97 35.66
C ASP A 19 -17.39 -1.67 36.04
N TYR A 20 -17.31 -2.30 37.21
CA TYR A 20 -16.10 -3.03 37.63
C TYR A 20 -15.74 -4.18 36.68
N GLU A 21 -16.72 -5.03 36.33
CA GLU A 21 -16.49 -6.17 35.45
C GLU A 21 -16.15 -5.70 34.04
N GLN A 22 -16.80 -4.63 33.57
CA GLN A 22 -16.53 -4.05 32.25
C GLN A 22 -15.13 -3.42 32.18
N LEU A 23 -14.70 -2.69 33.22
CA LEU A 23 -13.33 -2.18 33.34
C LEU A 23 -12.30 -3.31 33.35
N THR A 24 -12.58 -4.38 34.08
CA THR A 24 -11.72 -5.57 34.12
C THR A 24 -11.64 -6.23 32.73
N ALA A 25 -12.75 -6.35 32.01
CA ALA A 25 -12.78 -6.91 30.66
C ALA A 25 -11.98 -6.05 29.67
N PHE A 26 -12.15 -4.72 29.70
CA PHE A 26 -11.32 -3.82 28.88
C PHE A 26 -9.84 -3.96 29.18
N TRP A 27 -9.45 -4.01 30.47
CA TRP A 27 -8.06 -4.20 30.87
C TRP A 27 -7.47 -5.50 30.31
N GLN A 28 -8.20 -6.62 30.42
CA GLN A 28 -7.78 -7.90 29.85
C GLN A 28 -7.59 -7.83 28.33
N TRP A 29 -8.52 -7.20 27.61
CA TRP A 29 -8.38 -7.00 26.17
C TRP A 29 -7.15 -6.16 25.81
N PHE A 30 -6.81 -5.14 26.60
CA PHE A 30 -5.57 -4.39 26.39
C PHE A 30 -4.33 -5.25 26.63
N GLU A 31 -4.33 -6.10 27.65
CA GLU A 31 -3.20 -7.02 27.92
C GLU A 31 -3.02 -8.05 26.80
N ASP A 32 -4.11 -8.60 26.28
CA ASP A 32 -4.07 -9.67 25.27
C ASP A 32 -3.76 -9.14 23.86
N GLU A 33 -4.39 -8.04 23.47
CA GLU A 33 -4.46 -7.63 22.06
C GLU A 33 -3.67 -6.36 21.74
N ALA A 34 -3.47 -5.46 22.71
CA ALA A 34 -2.76 -4.22 22.43
C ALA A 34 -1.25 -4.46 22.25
N ARG A 35 -0.58 -3.48 21.65
CA ARG A 35 0.87 -3.51 21.43
C ARG A 35 1.52 -2.29 22.06
N PHE A 36 2.52 -2.57 22.89
CA PHE A 36 3.33 -1.59 23.60
C PHE A 36 4.82 -1.85 23.31
N PRO A 37 5.69 -0.83 23.38
CA PRO A 37 5.37 0.56 23.66
C PRO A 37 4.81 1.32 22.44
N PHE A 38 4.11 2.44 22.68
CA PHE A 38 3.78 3.41 21.64
C PHE A 38 3.94 4.86 22.11
N THR A 39 4.17 5.78 21.18
CA THR A 39 4.35 7.21 21.47
C THR A 39 3.01 7.95 21.55
N ALA A 40 2.89 8.82 22.55
CA ALA A 40 1.68 9.60 22.79
C ALA A 40 1.97 10.95 23.45
N THR A 41 0.93 11.78 23.52
CA THR A 41 0.91 13.00 24.33
C THR A 41 -0.10 12.89 25.46
N VAL A 42 0.26 13.44 26.62
CA VAL A 42 -0.63 13.61 27.77
C VAL A 42 -0.57 15.08 28.18
N VAL A 43 -1.68 15.81 28.05
CA VAL A 43 -1.76 17.26 28.32
C VAL A 43 -0.62 18.04 27.62
N GLY A 44 -0.29 17.65 26.38
CA GLY A 44 0.75 18.28 25.56
C GLY A 44 2.20 17.86 25.85
N ALA A 45 2.43 16.93 26.78
CA ALA A 45 3.75 16.35 27.03
C ALA A 45 3.92 15.02 26.28
N GLU A 46 5.00 14.87 25.51
CA GLU A 46 5.38 13.59 24.89
C GLU A 46 5.76 12.55 25.94
N VAL A 47 5.24 11.34 25.77
CA VAL A 47 5.44 10.16 26.63
C VAL A 47 5.51 8.90 25.79
N GLU A 48 6.13 7.86 26.35
CA GLU A 48 6.06 6.50 25.82
C GLU A 48 5.08 5.69 26.68
N VAL A 49 4.02 5.15 26.09
CA VAL A 49 3.05 4.32 26.81
C VAL A 49 3.54 2.89 26.80
N MET A 50 3.79 2.36 28.00
CA MET A 50 4.39 1.03 28.20
C MET A 50 3.35 -0.07 28.45
N GLY A 51 2.12 0.31 28.84
CA GLY A 51 1.06 -0.63 29.18
C GLY A 51 -0.18 0.08 29.70
N VAL A 52 -1.20 -0.71 30.01
CA VAL A 52 -2.45 -0.28 30.63
C VAL A 52 -2.66 -1.08 31.91
N ASP A 53 -3.19 -0.43 32.94
CA ASP A 53 -3.47 -1.06 34.22
C ASP A 53 -4.88 -0.69 34.71
N PHE A 54 -5.46 -1.55 35.54
CA PHE A 54 -6.69 -1.28 36.27
C PHE A 54 -6.43 -1.36 37.78
N PRO A 55 -6.29 -0.22 38.48
CA PRO A 55 -5.99 -0.20 39.91
C PRO A 55 -7.14 -0.68 40.82
N GLY A 56 -8.28 -1.11 40.25
CA GLY A 56 -9.47 -1.56 40.98
C GLY A 56 -10.41 -0.45 41.47
N ASP A 57 -10.18 0.81 41.08
CA ASP A 57 -11.05 1.95 41.41
C ASP A 57 -11.90 2.36 40.20
N GLU A 58 -13.20 2.05 40.25
CA GLU A 58 -14.18 2.38 39.20
C GLU A 58 -14.18 3.87 38.85
N ARG A 59 -13.93 4.76 39.82
CA ARG A 59 -13.96 6.22 39.58
C ARG A 59 -12.76 6.71 38.79
N ARG A 60 -11.64 5.98 38.84
CA ARG A 60 -10.42 6.29 38.08
C ARG A 60 -10.40 5.63 36.72
N GLY A 61 -11.09 4.50 36.58
CA GLY A 61 -11.07 3.69 35.37
C GLY A 61 -9.67 3.13 35.08
N LEU A 62 -9.39 2.88 33.81
CA LEU A 62 -8.10 2.40 33.34
C LEU A 62 -7.07 3.52 33.34
N VAL A 63 -5.83 3.15 33.67
CA VAL A 63 -4.67 4.05 33.64
C VAL A 63 -3.64 3.53 32.65
N ALA A 64 -2.99 4.45 31.94
CA ALA A 64 -1.81 4.15 31.15
C ALA A 64 -0.55 4.27 32.01
N ILE A 65 0.39 3.35 31.82
CA ILE A 65 1.75 3.42 32.38
C ILE A 65 2.61 4.19 31.39
N CYS A 66 2.86 5.47 31.65
CA CYS A 66 3.60 6.36 30.77
C CYS A 66 5.02 6.61 31.27
N ARG A 67 6.02 6.33 30.44
CA ARG A 67 7.43 6.63 30.70
C ARG A 67 7.80 7.99 30.14
N ARG A 68 8.42 8.84 30.99
CA ARG A 68 8.99 10.13 30.59
C ARG A 68 10.20 10.46 31.45
N GLY A 69 11.31 10.85 30.81
CA GLY A 69 12.53 11.22 31.54
C GLY A 69 13.10 10.10 32.42
N GLY A 70 12.84 8.84 32.07
CA GLY A 70 13.30 7.66 32.81
C GLY A 70 12.43 7.26 34.01
N ALA A 71 11.33 7.95 34.28
CA ALA A 71 10.36 7.60 35.33
C ALA A 71 9.02 7.17 34.73
N ASP A 72 8.34 6.25 35.42
CA ASP A 72 7.01 5.77 35.04
C ASP A 72 5.93 6.54 35.82
N HIS A 73 4.87 6.93 35.12
CA HIS A 73 3.77 7.75 35.62
C HIS A 73 2.43 7.11 35.23
N LEU A 74 1.52 7.00 36.20
CA LEU A 74 0.15 6.55 35.93
C LEU A 74 -0.72 7.75 35.55
N VAL A 75 -1.35 7.69 34.40
CA VAL A 75 -2.24 8.73 33.87
C VAL A 75 -3.55 8.11 33.42
N SER A 76 -4.66 8.85 33.43
CA SER A 76 -5.92 8.28 32.94
C SER A 76 -5.78 7.89 31.46
N LEU A 77 -6.26 6.71 31.08
CA LEU A 77 -6.12 6.21 29.72
C LEU A 77 -6.84 7.11 28.71
N VAL A 78 -7.93 7.78 29.10
CA VAL A 78 -8.66 8.72 28.23
C VAL A 78 -7.91 10.04 27.98
N ASP A 79 -6.85 10.34 28.74
CA ASP A 79 -6.00 11.51 28.55
C ASP A 79 -4.83 11.25 27.57
N VAL A 80 -4.61 9.99 27.19
CA VAL A 80 -3.53 9.58 26.29
C VAL A 80 -3.92 9.79 24.84
N VAL A 81 -3.22 10.65 24.12
CA VAL A 81 -3.43 10.88 22.68
C VAL A 81 -2.24 10.34 21.88
N PRO A 82 -2.38 9.22 21.15
CA PRO A 82 -1.30 8.67 20.34
C PRO A 82 -0.76 9.67 19.30
N THR A 83 0.56 9.70 19.13
CA THR A 83 1.24 10.62 18.19
C THR A 83 1.92 9.91 17.03
N GLY A 84 2.22 8.61 17.15
CA GLY A 84 2.79 7.78 16.08
C GLY A 84 1.81 6.80 15.44
N PRO A 85 2.22 6.10 14.37
CA PRO A 85 1.49 4.95 13.85
C PRO A 85 1.37 3.87 14.94
N MET A 86 0.25 3.15 14.96
CA MET A 86 0.00 2.05 15.88
C MET A 86 -0.93 1.02 15.25
N PRO A 87 -0.92 -0.25 15.72
CA PRO A 87 -1.81 -1.27 15.21
C PRO A 87 -3.28 -0.87 15.32
N VAL A 88 -4.07 -1.20 14.30
CA VAL A 88 -5.50 -0.85 14.21
C VAL A 88 -6.27 -1.34 15.43
N LEU A 89 -6.02 -2.57 15.88
CA LEU A 89 -6.71 -3.12 17.05
C LEU A 89 -6.37 -2.35 18.35
N THR A 90 -5.10 -1.99 18.58
CA THR A 90 -4.71 -1.10 19.70
C THR A 90 -5.47 0.23 19.63
N ARG A 91 -5.56 0.84 18.45
CA ARG A 91 -6.29 2.08 18.24
C ARG A 91 -7.80 1.92 18.49
N GLN A 92 -8.39 0.85 17.97
CA GLN A 92 -9.81 0.53 18.15
C GLN A 92 -10.14 0.28 19.62
N LEU A 93 -9.27 -0.39 20.38
CA LEU A 93 -9.45 -0.58 21.82
C LEU A 93 -9.43 0.76 22.58
N LEU A 94 -8.52 1.68 22.23
CA LEU A 94 -8.51 3.03 22.79
C LEU A 94 -9.80 3.81 22.47
N ASP A 95 -10.30 3.70 21.24
CA ASP A 95 -11.54 4.36 20.81
C ASP A 95 -12.79 3.70 21.43
N ALA A 96 -12.80 2.38 21.58
CA ALA A 96 -13.85 1.63 22.27
C ALA A 96 -13.91 1.99 23.75
N TYR A 97 -12.77 2.04 24.44
CA TYR A 97 -12.70 2.42 25.84
C TYR A 97 -13.17 3.87 26.06
N ARG A 98 -12.77 4.81 25.18
CA ARG A 98 -13.25 6.19 25.22
C ARG A 98 -14.75 6.27 25.02
N ARG A 99 -15.29 5.56 24.02
CA ARG A 99 -16.72 5.53 23.73
C ARG A 99 -17.53 4.99 24.90
N TRP A 100 -17.09 3.87 25.48
CA TRP A 100 -17.68 3.28 26.67
C TRP A 100 -17.65 4.26 27.86
N SER A 101 -16.55 5.00 28.02
CA SER A 101 -16.38 6.03 29.06
C SER A 101 -17.12 7.35 28.78
N GLY A 102 -17.86 7.46 27.67
CA GLY A 102 -18.56 8.70 27.28
C GLY A 102 -17.63 9.84 26.85
N VAL A 103 -16.37 9.54 26.53
CA VAL A 103 -15.36 10.49 26.06
C VAL A 103 -15.37 10.52 24.53
N ALA A 104 -15.13 11.70 23.95
CA ALA A 104 -15.00 11.85 22.51
C ALA A 104 -13.93 10.88 21.95
N PRO A 105 -14.13 10.33 20.73
CA PRO A 105 -13.14 9.46 20.11
C PRO A 105 -11.81 10.20 19.91
N LEU A 106 -10.72 9.44 19.79
CA LEU A 106 -9.43 10.03 19.47
C LEU A 106 -9.54 10.84 18.18
N PRO A 107 -8.86 11.99 18.08
CA PRO A 107 -8.77 12.71 16.82
C PRO A 107 -8.28 11.72 15.76
N GLY A 108 -8.97 11.70 14.61
CA GLY A 108 -8.53 10.89 13.47
C GLY A 108 -7.05 11.16 13.18
N PRO A 109 -6.31 10.20 12.60
CA PRO A 109 -4.89 10.38 12.30
C PRO A 109 -4.70 11.78 11.72
N ARG A 110 -3.83 12.58 12.37
CA ARG A 110 -3.53 13.93 11.90
C ARG A 110 -3.15 13.79 10.45
N ARG A 111 -4.05 14.17 9.53
CA ARG A 111 -3.79 14.21 8.11
C ARG A 111 -2.57 15.10 7.99
N SER A 112 -1.41 14.49 7.72
CA SER A 112 -0.22 15.28 7.48
C SER A 112 -0.62 16.26 6.38
N SER A 113 -0.39 17.55 6.59
CA SER A 113 -0.52 18.56 5.55
C SER A 113 0.56 18.39 4.47
N GLY A 114 1.17 17.20 4.39
CA GLY A 114 2.05 16.77 3.33
C GLY A 114 1.30 16.86 2.01
N ARG A 115 2.03 17.28 0.99
CA ARG A 115 1.53 17.34 -0.39
C ARG A 115 0.93 15.98 -0.72
N ARG A 116 -0.40 15.89 -0.83
CA ARG A 116 -1.07 14.63 -1.22
C ARG A 116 -0.46 14.20 -2.56
N TRP A 117 0.29 13.10 -2.55
CA TRP A 117 0.90 12.60 -3.76
C TRP A 117 -0.21 12.29 -4.77
N ARG A 118 0.06 12.64 -6.02
CA ARG A 118 -0.82 12.39 -7.15
C ARG A 118 0.03 11.81 -8.25
N TYR A 119 -0.44 10.70 -8.80
CA TYR A 119 0.13 10.11 -9.97
C TYR A 119 0.16 11.13 -11.10
N ARG A 120 1.29 11.19 -11.79
CA ARG A 120 1.48 11.99 -13.01
C ARG A 120 1.68 11.01 -14.14
N SER A 121 1.07 11.30 -15.28
CA SER A 121 1.30 10.51 -16.49
C SER A 121 2.80 10.47 -16.80
N LEU A 122 3.29 9.26 -17.05
CA LEU A 122 4.66 8.93 -17.40
C LEU A 122 4.80 8.49 -18.85
N SER A 123 3.70 8.14 -19.51
CA SER A 123 3.73 7.87 -20.94
C SER A 123 3.67 9.15 -21.76
N SER A 124 4.41 9.16 -22.87
CA SER A 124 4.27 10.16 -23.92
C SER A 124 3.50 9.64 -25.14
N VAL A 125 3.09 8.37 -25.11
CA VAL A 125 2.34 7.73 -26.18
C VAL A 125 0.89 8.16 -26.10
N ASP A 126 0.40 8.76 -27.19
CA ASP A 126 -1.04 8.96 -27.39
C ASP A 126 -1.63 7.70 -28.02
N ILE A 127 -2.60 7.10 -27.36
CA ILE A 127 -3.27 5.88 -27.80
C ILE A 127 -4.77 6.09 -27.86
N GLU A 128 -5.34 5.80 -29.02
CA GLU A 128 -6.79 5.76 -29.21
C GLU A 128 -7.31 4.39 -28.78
N LEU A 129 -8.15 4.38 -27.75
CA LEU A 129 -8.85 3.19 -27.28
C LEU A 129 -10.36 3.40 -27.44
N PRO A 130 -11.12 2.35 -27.81
CA PRO A 130 -12.57 2.46 -27.92
C PRO A 130 -13.23 2.79 -26.58
N GLU A 131 -12.72 2.23 -25.49
CA GLU A 131 -13.13 2.50 -24.12
C GLU A 131 -11.94 2.28 -23.16
N PRO A 132 -11.90 2.98 -22.01
CA PRO A 132 -10.93 2.71 -20.96
C PRO A 132 -11.19 1.35 -20.29
N LEU A 133 -10.20 0.84 -19.55
CA LEU A 133 -10.37 -0.32 -18.69
C LEU A 133 -11.31 0.00 -17.51
N GLY A 134 -12.07 -0.99 -17.07
CA GLY A 134 -12.78 -0.94 -15.80
C GLY A 134 -11.82 -0.72 -14.63
N LEU A 135 -12.28 0.02 -13.61
CA LEU A 135 -11.62 0.12 -12.31
C LEU A 135 -12.55 -0.43 -11.23
N HIS A 136 -12.10 -1.46 -10.52
CA HIS A 136 -12.85 -2.13 -9.46
C HIS A 136 -12.37 -1.63 -8.09
N GLU A 137 -13.28 -1.12 -7.28
CA GLU A 137 -12.96 -0.70 -5.92
C GLU A 137 -12.64 -1.92 -5.05
N ARG A 138 -11.50 -1.85 -4.33
CA ARG A 138 -11.02 -2.90 -3.41
C ARG A 138 -10.96 -2.40 -1.97
N GLY A 139 -11.71 -1.35 -1.65
CA GLY A 139 -11.77 -0.74 -0.33
C GLY A 139 -10.66 0.29 -0.10
N VAL A 140 -10.23 0.42 1.16
CA VAL A 140 -9.20 1.37 1.58
C VAL A 140 -7.96 0.58 1.94
N TRP A 141 -6.85 0.91 1.31
CA TRP A 141 -5.53 0.46 1.71
C TRP A 141 -5.06 1.31 2.89
N ASP A 142 -4.66 0.67 3.99
CA ASP A 142 -4.12 1.34 5.18
C ASP A 142 -2.63 1.00 5.36
N PRO A 143 -1.71 1.99 5.33
CA PRO A 143 -0.30 1.73 5.59
C PRO A 143 -0.04 1.10 6.97
N ALA A 144 -0.93 1.25 7.95
CA ALA A 144 -0.75 0.65 9.28
C ALA A 144 -0.94 -0.88 9.30
N GLU A 145 -1.55 -1.45 8.26
CA GLU A 145 -1.77 -2.91 8.12
C GLU A 145 -0.63 -3.61 7.36
N GLU A 146 0.30 -2.85 6.80
CA GLU A 146 1.40 -3.36 5.98
C GLU A 146 2.65 -3.65 6.80
N HIS A 147 3.45 -4.60 6.33
CA HIS A 147 4.76 -4.90 6.90
C HIS A 147 5.84 -4.03 6.25
N TRP A 148 6.51 -3.19 7.05
CA TRP A 148 7.52 -2.22 6.59
C TRP A 148 8.96 -2.60 6.97
N GLY A 149 9.19 -3.84 7.39
CA GLY A 149 10.45 -4.30 7.99
C GLY A 149 10.29 -4.67 9.46
N GLU A 150 11.40 -4.97 10.11
CA GLU A 150 11.42 -5.36 11.52
C GLU A 150 11.40 -4.13 12.45
N ALA A 151 10.96 -4.33 13.69
CA ALA A 151 10.95 -3.27 14.69
C ALA A 151 12.37 -2.76 14.96
N GLY A 152 12.62 -1.48 14.65
CA GLY A 152 13.92 -0.81 14.81
C GLY A 152 14.69 -0.61 13.51
N ASP A 153 14.21 -1.14 12.39
CA ASP A 153 14.79 -0.86 11.07
C ASP A 153 14.59 0.61 10.68
N GLU A 154 15.61 1.19 10.04
CA GLU A 154 15.50 2.53 9.47
C GLU A 154 14.60 2.48 8.22
N LEU A 155 13.41 3.07 8.31
CA LEU A 155 12.49 3.14 7.18
C LEU A 155 13.04 4.06 6.09
N HIS A 156 13.01 3.60 4.85
CA HIS A 156 13.37 4.43 3.70
C HIS A 156 12.53 5.72 3.67
N PRO A 157 13.11 6.91 3.40
CA PRO A 157 12.39 8.19 3.46
C PRO A 157 11.11 8.24 2.62
N LEU A 158 11.10 7.60 1.44
CA LEU A 158 9.90 7.53 0.60
C LEU A 158 8.78 6.69 1.23
N TRP A 159 9.12 5.62 1.95
CA TRP A 159 8.11 4.85 2.71
C TRP A 159 7.57 5.68 3.87
N GLN A 160 8.39 6.48 4.54
CA GLN A 160 7.91 7.42 5.56
C GLN A 160 6.89 8.40 4.96
N GLU A 161 7.12 8.92 3.75
CA GLU A 161 6.16 9.77 3.04
C GLU A 161 4.86 9.02 2.70
N VAL A 162 4.96 7.77 2.24
CA VAL A 162 3.79 6.94 1.92
C VAL A 162 2.96 6.62 3.16
N ILE A 163 3.62 6.25 4.28
CA ILE A 163 2.97 6.00 5.56
C ILE A 163 2.30 7.29 6.07
N ALA A 164 3.00 8.42 5.99
CA ALA A 164 2.46 9.72 6.40
C ALA A 164 1.28 10.19 5.55
N ALA A 165 1.11 9.69 4.32
CA ALA A 165 -0.05 9.96 3.48
C ALA A 165 -1.33 9.26 3.99
N GLY A 166 -1.19 8.24 4.83
CA GLY A 166 -2.29 7.53 5.48
C GLY A 166 -3.14 6.67 4.53
N PRO A 167 -4.34 6.28 4.99
CA PRO A 167 -5.22 5.40 4.24
C PRO A 167 -5.70 6.00 2.91
N ARG A 168 -5.74 5.20 1.84
CA ARG A 168 -6.05 5.63 0.48
C ARG A 168 -6.91 4.59 -0.26
N PRO A 169 -7.74 5.00 -1.24
CA PRO A 169 -8.52 4.04 -2.03
C PRO A 169 -7.61 3.00 -2.71
N CYS A 170 -7.97 1.74 -2.59
CA CYS A 170 -7.37 0.63 -3.33
C CYS A 170 -8.27 0.30 -4.51
N VAL A 171 -7.67 0.16 -5.69
CA VAL A 171 -8.40 -0.21 -6.91
C VAL A 171 -7.66 -1.32 -7.65
N GLU A 172 -8.41 -2.12 -8.39
CA GLU A 172 -7.91 -3.12 -9.32
C GLU A 172 -8.36 -2.77 -10.73
N MET A 173 -7.45 -2.83 -11.69
CA MET A 173 -7.76 -2.65 -13.10
C MET A 173 -8.46 -3.88 -13.66
N GLU A 174 -9.35 -3.70 -14.63
CA GLU A 174 -9.89 -4.80 -15.42
C GLU A 174 -8.76 -5.56 -16.14
N GLN A 175 -8.85 -6.90 -16.13
CA GLN A 175 -8.02 -7.75 -16.95
C GLN A 175 -8.59 -7.88 -18.37
N VAL A 176 -7.74 -7.68 -19.38
CA VAL A 176 -8.08 -7.94 -20.78
C VAL A 176 -7.11 -8.95 -21.36
N ILE A 177 -7.59 -10.15 -21.69
CA ILE A 177 -6.85 -11.18 -22.43
C ILE A 177 -7.71 -11.63 -23.62
N PRO A 178 -7.39 -11.19 -24.85
CA PRO A 178 -8.19 -11.52 -26.02
C PRO A 178 -8.21 -13.02 -26.34
N GLY A 179 -9.39 -13.51 -26.70
CA GLY A 179 -9.57 -14.90 -27.17
C GLY A 179 -9.55 -15.96 -26.08
N VAL A 180 -9.47 -15.56 -24.80
CA VAL A 180 -9.57 -16.47 -23.65
C VAL A 180 -10.97 -16.39 -23.07
N ASP A 181 -11.57 -17.55 -22.81
CA ASP A 181 -12.80 -17.65 -22.04
C ASP A 181 -12.47 -17.44 -20.56
N ALA A 182 -13.22 -16.57 -19.87
CA ALA A 182 -12.99 -16.27 -18.46
C ALA A 182 -13.13 -17.52 -17.55
N ASP A 183 -13.81 -18.56 -18.03
CA ASP A 183 -13.97 -19.83 -17.32
C ASP A 183 -12.88 -20.87 -17.65
N ASP A 184 -11.97 -20.61 -18.60
CA ASP A 184 -10.88 -21.50 -18.99
C ASP A 184 -9.57 -21.14 -18.26
N TRP A 185 -9.32 -21.83 -17.14
CA TRP A 185 -8.12 -21.64 -16.31
C TRP A 185 -6.86 -22.30 -16.88
N ASP A 186 -6.99 -23.16 -17.89
CA ASP A 186 -5.88 -23.95 -18.45
C ASP A 186 -5.22 -23.25 -19.65
N SER A 187 -5.87 -22.25 -20.25
CA SER A 187 -5.34 -21.50 -21.41
C SER A 187 -5.07 -20.04 -21.06
N ASP A 188 -3.81 -19.72 -20.74
CA ASP A 188 -3.34 -18.34 -20.58
C ASP A 188 -2.23 -18.04 -21.62
N PRO A 189 -2.55 -17.33 -22.72
CA PRO A 189 -1.59 -17.01 -23.76
C PRO A 189 -0.45 -16.10 -23.26
N ILE A 190 -0.65 -15.34 -22.18
CA ILE A 190 0.42 -14.56 -21.55
C ILE A 190 1.43 -15.50 -20.86
N VAL A 191 0.94 -16.50 -20.14
CA VAL A 191 1.79 -17.53 -19.52
C VAL A 191 2.55 -18.30 -20.61
N ASP A 192 1.88 -18.74 -21.67
CA ASP A 192 2.50 -19.44 -22.80
C ASP A 192 3.62 -18.60 -23.44
N ALA A 193 3.36 -17.30 -23.67
CA ALA A 193 4.36 -16.39 -24.22
C ALA A 193 5.56 -16.21 -23.27
N ALA A 194 5.31 -16.14 -21.96
CA ALA A 194 6.37 -16.04 -20.96
C ALA A 194 7.23 -17.32 -20.92
N GLU A 195 6.63 -18.50 -21.03
CA GLU A 195 7.33 -19.78 -21.10
C GLU A 195 8.16 -19.90 -22.38
N LEU A 196 7.60 -19.54 -23.54
CA LEU A 196 8.33 -19.47 -24.80
C LEU A 196 9.54 -18.53 -24.70
N HIS A 197 9.39 -17.35 -24.07
CA HIS A 197 10.52 -16.43 -23.84
C HIS A 197 11.60 -17.06 -22.95
N ARG A 198 11.21 -17.71 -21.85
CA ARG A 198 12.15 -18.43 -20.96
C ARG A 198 12.88 -19.57 -21.68
N ALA A 199 12.22 -20.25 -22.61
CA ALA A 199 12.80 -21.28 -23.45
C ALA A 199 13.72 -20.73 -24.56
N GLY A 200 13.86 -19.40 -24.70
CA GLY A 200 14.63 -18.75 -25.76
C GLY A 200 13.88 -18.64 -27.10
N GLU A 201 12.61 -19.03 -27.15
CA GLU A 201 11.75 -18.97 -28.34
C GLU A 201 11.14 -17.57 -28.54
N HIS A 202 11.96 -16.53 -28.43
CA HIS A 202 11.55 -15.12 -28.40
C HIS A 202 10.68 -14.67 -29.58
N ARG A 203 10.87 -15.28 -30.76
CA ARG A 203 10.05 -14.97 -31.96
C ARG A 203 8.63 -15.48 -31.81
N ARG A 204 8.45 -16.71 -31.33
CA ARG A 204 7.11 -17.29 -31.12
C ARG A 204 6.37 -16.55 -30.01
N ALA A 205 7.06 -16.29 -28.89
CA ALA A 205 6.51 -15.48 -27.80
C ALA A 205 6.04 -14.11 -28.29
N ARG A 206 6.88 -13.42 -29.08
CA ARG A 206 6.53 -12.11 -29.65
C ARG A 206 5.32 -12.17 -30.56
N ASN A 207 5.29 -13.11 -31.51
CA ASN A 207 4.18 -13.21 -32.46
C ASN A 207 2.85 -13.43 -31.73
N LEU A 208 2.83 -14.30 -30.72
CA LEU A 208 1.65 -14.56 -29.90
C LEU A 208 1.17 -13.27 -29.21
N LEU A 209 2.08 -12.50 -28.59
CA LEU A 209 1.71 -11.25 -27.93
C LEU A 209 1.30 -10.15 -28.91
N GLU A 210 1.93 -10.08 -30.09
CA GLU A 210 1.55 -9.17 -31.18
C GLU A 210 0.12 -9.49 -31.67
N ASP A 211 -0.24 -10.77 -31.76
CA ASP A 211 -1.60 -11.21 -32.10
C ASP A 211 -2.63 -10.82 -31.02
N LEU A 212 -2.26 -10.84 -29.73
CA LEU A 212 -3.15 -10.37 -28.65
C LEU A 212 -3.41 -8.87 -28.74
N VAL A 213 -2.37 -8.03 -28.85
CA VAL A 213 -2.56 -6.58 -28.92
C VAL A 213 -3.20 -6.12 -30.24
N ALA A 214 -3.09 -6.92 -31.30
CA ALA A 214 -3.82 -6.69 -32.55
C ALA A 214 -5.33 -6.96 -32.41
N GLN A 215 -5.72 -7.90 -31.53
CA GLN A 215 -7.13 -8.19 -31.24
C GLN A 215 -7.74 -7.18 -30.27
N ASP A 216 -7.04 -6.88 -29.17
CA ASP A 216 -7.42 -5.81 -28.24
C ASP A 216 -6.16 -5.10 -27.71
N PRO A 217 -5.92 -3.83 -28.09
CA PRO A 217 -4.78 -3.07 -27.61
C PRO A 217 -4.84 -2.78 -26.10
N ARG A 218 -5.99 -3.01 -25.44
CA ARG A 218 -6.14 -2.88 -23.98
C ARG A 218 -5.42 -3.98 -23.18
N CYS A 219 -4.92 -5.02 -23.83
CA CYS A 219 -4.14 -6.08 -23.18
C CYS A 219 -2.77 -5.55 -22.70
N ILE A 220 -2.72 -4.91 -21.53
CA ILE A 220 -1.49 -4.34 -20.95
C ILE A 220 -0.44 -5.42 -20.74
N ASP A 221 -0.83 -6.66 -20.42
CA ASP A 221 0.13 -7.71 -20.10
C ASP A 221 0.94 -8.12 -21.33
N ALA A 222 0.30 -8.17 -22.50
CA ALA A 222 0.99 -8.39 -23.77
C ALA A 222 2.01 -7.28 -24.07
N TRP A 223 1.66 -6.00 -23.84
CA TRP A 223 2.60 -4.88 -23.94
C TRP A 223 3.80 -5.03 -22.98
N GLY A 224 3.54 -5.39 -21.73
CA GLY A 224 4.59 -5.62 -20.72
C GLY A 224 5.56 -6.72 -21.14
N HIS A 225 5.04 -7.86 -21.61
CA HIS A 225 5.85 -8.98 -22.06
C HIS A 225 6.58 -8.71 -23.39
N LEU A 226 5.99 -7.95 -24.33
CA LEU A 226 6.69 -7.46 -25.52
C LEU A 226 7.88 -6.56 -25.12
N GLY A 227 7.67 -5.69 -24.13
CA GLY A 227 8.72 -4.87 -23.54
C GLY A 227 9.85 -5.69 -22.93
N LEU A 228 9.54 -6.74 -22.16
CA LEU A 228 10.53 -7.64 -21.57
C LEU A 228 11.36 -8.35 -22.65
N ILE A 229 10.70 -8.96 -23.64
CA ILE A 229 11.36 -9.63 -24.76
C ILE A 229 12.27 -8.66 -25.51
N ALA A 230 11.79 -7.44 -25.79
CA ALA A 230 12.58 -6.42 -26.45
C ALA A 230 13.77 -5.96 -25.60
N PHE A 231 13.61 -5.83 -24.27
CA PHE A 231 14.68 -5.42 -23.37
C PHE A 231 15.84 -6.42 -23.36
N ASP A 232 15.50 -7.71 -23.37
CA ASP A 232 16.45 -8.80 -23.35
C ASP A 232 17.15 -9.01 -24.70
N THR A 233 16.42 -8.87 -25.80
CA THR A 233 16.90 -9.23 -27.15
C THR A 233 17.41 -8.04 -27.97
N ARG A 234 16.90 -6.83 -27.71
CA ARG A 234 17.13 -5.63 -28.52
C ARG A 234 17.60 -4.41 -27.70
N GLY A 235 17.54 -4.49 -26.36
CA GLY A 235 18.01 -3.45 -25.45
C GLY A 235 16.91 -2.45 -25.03
N PRO A 236 17.27 -1.44 -24.20
CA PRO A 236 16.29 -0.60 -23.52
C PRO A 236 15.54 0.36 -24.45
N GLY A 237 16.16 0.79 -25.56
CA GLY A 237 15.52 1.70 -26.52
C GLY A 237 14.29 1.08 -27.16
N PRO A 238 14.44 -0.06 -27.85
CA PRO A 238 13.30 -0.78 -28.44
C PRO A 238 12.28 -1.29 -27.42
N ALA A 239 12.67 -1.52 -26.16
CA ALA A 239 11.76 -1.96 -25.11
C ALA A 239 10.84 -0.85 -24.60
N ARG A 240 11.38 0.38 -24.53
CA ARG A 240 10.70 1.55 -23.94
C ARG A 240 9.32 1.80 -24.54
N VAL A 241 9.19 1.71 -25.87
CA VAL A 241 7.91 1.94 -26.56
C VAL A 241 6.81 0.99 -26.09
N PHE A 242 7.12 -0.29 -25.88
CA PHE A 242 6.12 -1.26 -25.43
C PHE A 242 5.64 -0.97 -24.01
N TYR A 243 6.56 -0.63 -23.11
CA TYR A 243 6.22 -0.25 -21.74
C TYR A 243 5.43 1.06 -21.69
N GLU A 244 5.82 2.08 -22.46
CA GLU A 244 5.09 3.35 -22.55
C GLU A 244 3.68 3.14 -23.13
N THR A 245 3.51 2.26 -24.12
CA THR A 245 2.18 1.91 -24.64
C THR A 245 1.31 1.23 -23.58
N GLY A 246 1.84 0.23 -22.86
CA GLY A 246 1.10 -0.42 -21.78
C GLY A 246 0.73 0.54 -20.64
N ILE A 247 1.61 1.49 -20.31
CA ILE A 247 1.32 2.59 -19.37
C ILE A 247 0.22 3.49 -19.93
N ALA A 248 0.30 3.90 -21.20
CA ALA A 248 -0.71 4.77 -21.82
C ALA A 248 -2.11 4.15 -21.76
N VAL A 249 -2.22 2.85 -22.03
CA VAL A 249 -3.50 2.11 -21.89
C VAL A 249 -4.06 2.21 -20.47
N ALA A 250 -3.23 1.98 -19.46
CA ALA A 250 -3.62 2.07 -18.07
C ALA A 250 -4.03 3.50 -17.67
N GLU A 251 -3.23 4.48 -18.08
CA GLU A 251 -3.43 5.90 -17.78
C GLU A 251 -4.73 6.47 -18.33
N ARG A 252 -5.22 5.94 -19.47
CA ARG A 252 -6.54 6.28 -20.01
C ARG A 252 -7.71 5.94 -19.06
N SER A 253 -7.47 5.02 -18.13
CA SER A 253 -8.48 4.54 -17.18
C SER A 253 -8.36 5.22 -15.82
N LEU A 254 -7.19 5.80 -15.50
CA LEU A 254 -6.94 6.45 -14.22
C LEU A 254 -7.56 7.86 -14.18
N PRO A 255 -8.23 8.24 -13.08
CA PRO A 255 -8.76 9.60 -12.94
C PRO A 255 -7.63 10.62 -12.80
N ASP A 256 -7.89 11.85 -13.25
CA ASP A 256 -6.94 12.95 -13.15
C ASP A 256 -6.42 13.15 -11.72
N GLY A 257 -5.10 13.08 -11.57
CA GLY A 257 -4.45 13.21 -10.27
C GLY A 257 -4.81 12.09 -9.30
N PHE A 258 -5.00 10.87 -9.81
CA PHE A 258 -5.16 9.63 -9.04
C PHE A 258 -4.16 9.58 -7.88
N GLY A 259 -4.65 9.32 -6.68
CA GLY A 259 -3.85 9.25 -5.46
C GLY A 259 -4.14 8.00 -4.63
N GLY A 260 -4.65 6.95 -5.28
CA GLY A 260 -4.93 5.65 -4.69
C GLY A 260 -3.75 4.69 -4.80
N VAL A 261 -4.02 3.42 -4.48
CA VAL A 261 -3.10 2.29 -4.52
C VAL A 261 -3.60 1.29 -5.56
N LEU A 262 -2.68 0.79 -6.37
CA LEU A 262 -2.81 -0.30 -7.33
C LEU A 262 -1.87 -1.41 -6.87
N GLY A 263 -2.21 -2.10 -5.78
CA GLY A 263 -1.30 -3.04 -5.11
C GLY A 263 -1.04 -4.29 -5.94
N TRP A 264 0.15 -4.89 -5.82
CA TRP A 264 0.56 -6.11 -6.53
C TRP A 264 -0.25 -7.37 -6.15
N GLY A 265 -0.86 -7.35 -4.96
CA GLY A 265 -1.74 -8.43 -4.48
C GLY A 265 -2.98 -8.62 -5.35
N TRP A 266 -3.46 -7.55 -5.97
CA TRP A 266 -4.50 -7.55 -6.99
C TRP A 266 -3.86 -7.89 -8.33
N ILE A 267 -4.13 -9.10 -8.83
CA ILE A 267 -3.38 -9.71 -9.94
C ILE A 267 -3.46 -8.84 -11.20
N ASP A 268 -4.60 -8.19 -11.42
CA ASP A 268 -4.87 -7.45 -12.64
C ASP A 268 -4.19 -6.08 -12.68
N ASN A 269 -3.63 -5.64 -11.55
CA ASN A 269 -2.74 -4.47 -11.50
C ASN A 269 -1.31 -4.78 -11.97
N ARG A 270 -0.89 -6.04 -11.92
CA ARG A 270 0.50 -6.44 -12.22
C ARG A 270 0.96 -6.04 -13.61
N PRO A 271 0.16 -6.15 -14.69
CA PRO A 271 0.56 -5.69 -16.02
C PRO A 271 1.04 -4.23 -16.03
N PHE A 272 0.25 -3.32 -15.45
CA PHE A 272 0.61 -1.90 -15.36
C PHE A 272 1.87 -1.67 -14.52
N LEU A 273 1.94 -2.32 -13.36
CA LEU A 273 3.09 -2.25 -12.46
C LEU A 273 4.38 -2.79 -13.10
N ARG A 274 4.29 -3.84 -13.93
CA ARG A 274 5.41 -4.37 -14.72
C ARG A 274 5.85 -3.36 -15.77
N CYS A 275 4.92 -2.73 -16.48
CA CYS A 275 5.24 -1.71 -17.46
C CYS A 275 5.95 -0.49 -16.83
N LEU A 276 5.47 -0.01 -15.69
CA LEU A 276 6.13 1.06 -14.93
C LEU A 276 7.56 0.68 -14.51
N HIS A 277 7.74 -0.51 -13.97
CA HIS A 277 9.05 -1.00 -13.56
C HIS A 277 9.98 -1.16 -14.77
N GLY A 278 9.48 -1.72 -15.87
CA GLY A 278 10.20 -1.87 -17.13
C GLY A 278 10.63 -0.53 -17.75
N LEU A 279 9.76 0.49 -17.71
CA LEU A 279 10.08 1.85 -18.12
C LEU A 279 11.21 2.42 -17.26
N GLY A 280 11.14 2.26 -15.93
CA GLY A 280 12.19 2.68 -15.00
C GLY A 280 13.54 2.03 -15.29
N LEU A 281 13.56 0.72 -15.57
CA LEU A 281 14.78 0.00 -15.98
C LEU A 281 15.31 0.49 -17.33
N CYS A 282 14.44 0.78 -18.31
CA CYS A 282 14.86 1.33 -19.60
C CYS A 282 15.51 2.70 -19.44
N ALA A 283 14.88 3.60 -18.69
CA ALA A 283 15.40 4.93 -18.39
C ALA A 283 16.74 4.86 -17.64
N TRP A 284 16.82 4.02 -16.60
CA TRP A 284 18.04 3.83 -15.82
C TRP A 284 19.20 3.32 -16.69
N ARG A 285 18.96 2.31 -17.54
CA ARG A 285 19.97 1.76 -18.46
C ARG A 285 20.43 2.78 -19.51
N GLN A 286 19.59 3.76 -19.84
CA GLN A 286 19.90 4.87 -20.75
C GLN A 286 20.46 6.12 -20.05
N ARG A 287 20.59 6.10 -18.71
CA ARG A 287 21.00 7.25 -17.87
C ARG A 287 20.04 8.43 -17.91
N ASP A 288 18.79 8.17 -18.24
CA ASP A 288 17.67 9.07 -17.98
C ASP A 288 17.30 8.96 -16.50
N TRP A 289 18.10 9.63 -15.66
CA TRP A 289 17.98 9.52 -14.19
C TRP A 289 16.64 10.06 -13.68
N ASP A 290 16.16 11.15 -14.26
CA ASP A 290 14.91 11.79 -13.85
C ASP A 290 13.71 10.93 -14.26
N GLY A 291 13.72 10.36 -15.48
CA GLY A 291 12.70 9.42 -15.91
C GLY A 291 12.67 8.14 -15.08
N ALA A 292 13.85 7.61 -14.71
CA ALA A 292 13.96 6.44 -13.85
C ALA A 292 13.46 6.72 -12.42
N ASP A 293 13.84 7.85 -11.82
CA ASP A 293 13.36 8.25 -10.49
C ASP A 293 11.84 8.41 -10.50
N ALA A 294 11.28 9.10 -11.50
CA ALA A 294 9.84 9.29 -11.64
C ALA A 294 9.08 7.96 -11.74
N ALA A 295 9.57 7.02 -12.55
CA ALA A 295 8.95 5.70 -12.71
C ALA A 295 9.00 4.87 -11.42
N PHE A 296 10.15 4.79 -10.75
CA PHE A 296 10.29 4.02 -9.52
C PHE A 296 9.55 4.67 -8.33
N VAL A 297 9.55 6.00 -8.23
CA VAL A 297 8.75 6.72 -7.22
C VAL A 297 7.26 6.43 -7.44
N ALA A 298 6.76 6.54 -8.67
CA ALA A 298 5.37 6.22 -8.96
C ALA A 298 5.04 4.76 -8.61
N ARG A 299 5.95 3.83 -8.93
CA ARG A 299 5.80 2.41 -8.64
C ARG A 299 5.72 2.11 -7.14
N VAL A 300 6.44 2.84 -6.29
CA VAL A 300 6.37 2.73 -4.83
C VAL A 300 5.09 3.37 -4.27
N TRP A 301 4.64 4.50 -4.81
CA TRP A 301 3.40 5.14 -4.34
C TRP A 301 2.14 4.34 -4.69
N LEU A 302 2.15 3.69 -5.85
CA LEU A 302 1.06 2.87 -6.36
C LEU A 302 1.01 1.48 -5.74
N ASP A 303 2.16 0.86 -5.45
CA ASP A 303 2.23 -0.46 -4.80
C ASP A 303 3.30 -0.42 -3.70
N PRO A 304 2.95 0.15 -2.53
CA PRO A 304 3.91 0.43 -1.47
C PRO A 304 4.55 -0.79 -0.81
N GLY A 305 3.86 -1.94 -0.85
CA GLY A 305 4.37 -3.20 -0.29
C GLY A 305 5.51 -3.83 -1.09
N SER A 306 5.88 -3.27 -2.25
CA SER A 306 6.99 -3.79 -3.06
C SER A 306 8.32 -3.10 -2.74
N SER A 307 9.23 -3.85 -2.12
CA SER A 307 10.61 -3.38 -1.83
C SER A 307 11.51 -3.33 -3.08
N GLY A 308 11.21 -4.10 -4.14
CA GLY A 308 12.08 -4.21 -5.32
C GLY A 308 12.26 -2.89 -6.09
N SER A 309 11.25 -2.03 -6.10
CA SER A 309 11.32 -0.73 -6.77
C SER A 309 12.10 0.31 -5.95
N LEU A 310 12.11 0.19 -4.62
CA LEU A 310 12.95 1.03 -3.76
C LEU A 310 14.43 0.73 -3.95
N ALA A 311 14.80 -0.56 -3.98
CA ALA A 311 16.18 -0.95 -4.22
C ALA A 311 16.71 -0.38 -5.55
N CYS A 312 15.90 -0.38 -6.60
CA CYS A 312 16.24 0.26 -7.87
C CYS A 312 16.35 1.80 -7.74
N LEU A 313 15.39 2.43 -7.07
CA LEU A 313 15.35 3.87 -6.86
C LEU A 313 16.60 4.40 -6.16
N GLU A 314 17.09 3.71 -5.12
CA GLU A 314 18.32 4.08 -4.42
C GLU A 314 19.52 4.10 -5.36
N GLN A 315 19.69 3.06 -6.17
CA GLN A 315 20.77 2.99 -7.15
C GLN A 315 20.69 4.12 -8.18
N VAL A 316 19.48 4.46 -8.64
CA VAL A 316 19.22 5.59 -9.55
C VAL A 316 19.60 6.92 -8.90
N ARG A 317 19.20 7.16 -7.64
CA ARG A 317 19.49 8.40 -6.90
C ARG A 317 20.98 8.58 -6.61
N HIS A 318 21.69 7.48 -6.39
CA HIS A 318 23.16 7.47 -6.31
C HIS A 318 23.87 7.56 -7.66
N ARG A 319 23.12 7.55 -8.77
CA ARG A 319 23.63 7.53 -10.14
C ARG A 319 24.56 6.36 -10.44
N ASN A 320 24.31 5.23 -9.77
CA ASN A 320 25.02 3.99 -10.04
C ASN A 320 24.60 3.48 -11.41
N ARG A 321 25.57 3.00 -12.19
CA ARG A 321 25.27 2.41 -13.51
C ARG A 321 24.52 1.10 -13.30
N TRP A 322 23.50 0.88 -14.11
CA TRP A 322 22.79 -0.40 -14.12
C TRP A 322 23.76 -1.55 -14.41
N SER A 323 23.78 -2.51 -13.51
CA SER A 323 24.41 -3.82 -13.68
C SER A 323 23.32 -4.88 -13.66
N ARG A 324 23.40 -5.82 -14.61
CA ARG A 324 22.48 -6.95 -14.73
C ARG A 324 22.75 -7.99 -13.65
#